data_AF-A0AAD6RA07-F1
#
_entry.id   AF-A0AAD6RA07-F1
#
_cell.length_a   1.000
_cell.length_b   1.000
_cell.length_c   1.000
_cell.angle_alpha   90.00
_cell.angle_beta   90.00
_cell.angle_gamma   90.00
#
_symmetry.space_group_name_H-M   'P 1'
#
loop_
_entity.id
_entity.type
_entity.pdbx_description
1 polymer ?
#
loop_
_entity_poly.entity_id
_entity_poly.type
_entity_poly.pdbx_seq_one_letter_code
_entity_poly.pdbx_strand_id
1 'polypeptide(L)'
;MDERRWRRHGRGQAQTSLLPLRTPTRPPRTTLSNTVSCCYCDYKISALNTPLYHFGRKQAKSLKIWFSIGVGFSLTALLGVTLILVWELGNILHLFHGSSDLSSSLLFGFSPQVYGSRLSVADAGYLLLSTLISVSVHEFGHSIAAASEGIPTEYIAIFLAVLFPGALVALNYELLEELQPFTALRVYCAGVWHNAVFVHWCYSSCP
;
A
#
# COMPACT_ATOMS: atom_id res chain seq x y z
N MET A 1 9.44 -64.84 -2.26
CA MET A 1 9.87 -65.41 -3.55
C MET A 1 9.43 -64.47 -4.65
N ASP A 2 10.31 -63.51 -4.92
CA ASP A 2 10.79 -63.05 -6.23
C ASP A 2 9.78 -62.79 -7.34
N GLU A 3 9.50 -61.51 -7.61
CA GLU A 3 10.11 -60.72 -8.69
C GLU A 3 9.59 -61.08 -10.10
N ARG A 4 8.92 -60.11 -10.76
CA ARG A 4 9.44 -59.54 -12.01
C ARG A 4 8.68 -58.30 -12.49
N ARG A 5 9.49 -57.28 -12.70
CA ARG A 5 9.30 -55.92 -13.21
C ARG A 5 8.97 -55.92 -14.72
N TRP A 6 7.96 -55.17 -15.14
CA TRP A 6 7.89 -54.58 -16.49
C TRP A 6 7.26 -53.18 -16.46
N ARG A 7 8.00 -52.21 -16.99
CA ARG A 7 7.63 -50.79 -17.19
C ARG A 7 7.15 -50.59 -18.63
N ARG A 8 6.21 -49.66 -18.84
CA ARG A 8 6.09 -48.65 -19.93
C ARG A 8 4.86 -47.76 -19.60
N HIS A 9 5.03 -46.50 -19.16
CA HIS A 9 5.04 -45.24 -19.94
C HIS A 9 3.73 -45.02 -20.74
N GLY A 10 2.91 -43.98 -20.56
CA GLY A 10 2.96 -42.80 -19.70
C GLY A 10 1.77 -41.84 -19.96
N ARG A 11 1.54 -40.87 -19.05
CA ARG A 11 1.01 -39.51 -19.26
C ARG A 11 0.70 -38.89 -17.89
N GLY A 12 1.33 -37.77 -17.56
CA GLY A 12 1.07 -37.05 -16.31
C GLY A 12 2.10 -35.96 -16.02
N GLN A 13 1.96 -34.82 -16.70
CA GLN A 13 2.06 -33.45 -16.18
C GLN A 13 2.85 -33.22 -14.87
N ALA A 14 4.02 -32.55 -14.97
CA ALA A 14 4.54 -31.64 -13.94
C ALA A 14 5.79 -30.87 -14.41
N GLN A 15 5.69 -29.55 -14.34
CA GLN A 15 6.69 -28.56 -13.86
C GLN A 15 8.18 -28.75 -14.23
N THR A 16 8.70 -27.78 -14.98
CA THR A 16 10.15 -27.48 -15.03
C THR A 16 10.37 -25.96 -15.05
N SER A 17 10.34 -25.37 -13.86
CA SER A 17 11.06 -24.13 -13.53
C SER A 17 12.48 -24.53 -13.12
N LEU A 18 13.48 -24.07 -13.87
CA LEU A 18 14.88 -24.45 -13.70
C LEU A 18 15.57 -23.57 -12.64
N LEU A 19 15.80 -24.15 -11.45
CA LEU A 19 17.03 -24.11 -10.62
C LEU A 19 17.54 -22.75 -10.03
N PRO A 20 18.49 -22.74 -9.07
CA PRO A 20 18.39 -23.20 -7.67
C PRO A 20 19.00 -22.16 -6.68
N LEU A 21 18.90 -22.34 -5.35
CA LEU A 21 20.04 -22.30 -4.40
C LEU A 21 19.59 -22.23 -2.92
N ARG A 22 19.79 -23.38 -2.25
CA ARG A 22 20.45 -23.54 -0.94
C ARG A 22 19.87 -22.79 0.27
N THR A 23 19.02 -23.51 0.99
CA THR A 23 18.90 -23.38 2.45
C THR A 23 20.19 -23.86 3.16
N PRO A 24 20.52 -23.24 4.30
CA PRO A 24 20.83 -24.05 5.47
C PRO A 24 19.93 -23.67 6.65
N THR A 25 19.39 -24.71 7.27
CA THR A 25 18.63 -24.72 8.51
C THR A 25 19.44 -24.22 9.71
N ARG A 26 18.99 -23.15 10.39
CA ARG A 26 19.22 -22.85 11.83
C ARG A 26 18.28 -21.71 12.32
N PRO A 27 18.03 -21.57 13.64
CA PRO A 27 16.73 -21.23 14.28
C PRO A 27 16.42 -19.71 14.23
N PRO A 28 15.23 -19.23 14.69
CA PRO A 28 14.76 -17.89 14.36
C PRO A 28 15.59 -16.86 15.13
N ARG A 29 16.54 -16.23 14.42
CA ARG A 29 17.14 -14.98 14.84
C ARG A 29 16.38 -13.87 14.13
N THR A 30 15.78 -12.99 14.92
CA THR A 30 15.25 -11.69 14.52
C THR A 30 16.41 -10.80 14.04
N THR A 31 16.94 -11.07 12.86
CA THR A 31 17.98 -10.25 12.25
C THR A 31 17.34 -9.30 11.27
N LEU A 32 17.20 -8.04 11.72
CA LEU A 32 17.13 -6.84 10.90
C LEU A 32 18.19 -6.97 9.78
N SER A 33 17.76 -7.26 8.56
CA SER A 33 18.63 -7.34 7.39
C SER A 33 18.35 -6.10 6.55
N ASN A 34 19.08 -5.02 6.84
CA ASN A 34 19.02 -3.78 6.06
C ASN A 34 19.94 -3.94 4.84
N THR A 35 19.42 -3.76 3.63
CA THR A 35 20.20 -3.81 2.40
C THR A 35 20.44 -2.38 1.93
N VAL A 36 21.62 -1.85 2.21
CA VAL A 36 22.01 -0.51 1.75
C VAL A 36 22.80 -0.66 0.46
N SER A 37 22.16 -0.33 -0.67
CA SER A 37 22.84 -0.10 -1.95
C SER A 37 22.92 1.40 -2.21
N CYS A 38 23.89 1.87 -3.00
CA CYS A 38 24.18 3.30 -3.22
C CYS A 38 22.95 4.15 -3.65
N CYS A 39 21.91 3.51 -4.14
CA CYS A 39 20.68 4.13 -4.67
C CYS A 39 19.39 3.59 -4.03
N TYR A 40 19.49 2.74 -3.00
CA TYR A 40 18.34 2.06 -2.40
C TYR A 40 18.62 1.72 -0.93
N CYS A 41 17.77 2.24 -0.05
CA CYS A 41 17.77 1.88 1.36
C CYS A 41 16.44 1.22 1.68
N ASP A 42 16.45 -0.04 2.14
CA ASP A 42 15.28 -0.67 2.76
C ASP A 42 15.48 -0.81 4.27
N TYR A 43 14.44 -0.47 5.02
CA TYR A 43 14.38 -0.65 6.45
C TYR A 43 13.15 -1.47 6.81
N LYS A 44 13.36 -2.72 7.23
CA LYS A 44 12.29 -3.66 7.58
C LYS A 44 12.00 -3.60 9.07
N ILE A 45 10.77 -3.24 9.41
CA ILE A 45 10.26 -3.14 10.76
C ILE A 45 9.32 -4.31 11.02
N SER A 46 9.85 -5.37 11.64
CA SER A 46 9.05 -6.52 12.08
C SER A 46 8.57 -6.41 13.54
N ALA A 47 9.18 -5.51 14.32
CA ALA A 47 8.86 -5.32 15.74
C ALA A 47 7.43 -4.79 15.98
N LEU A 48 6.87 -4.07 14.99
CA LEU A 48 5.53 -3.51 15.05
C LEU A 48 4.43 -4.53 14.73
N ASN A 49 4.75 -5.66 14.11
CA ASN A 49 3.74 -6.61 13.64
C ASN A 49 2.94 -7.23 14.79
N THR A 50 3.61 -7.67 15.85
CA THR A 50 2.97 -8.30 17.01
C THR A 50 2.02 -7.35 17.76
N PRO A 51 2.43 -6.13 18.15
CA PRO A 51 1.51 -5.21 18.82
C PRO A 51 0.35 -4.76 17.93
N LEU A 52 0.60 -4.51 16.63
CA LEU A 52 -0.47 -4.15 15.69
C LEU A 52 -1.48 -5.29 15.52
N TYR A 53 -0.99 -6.52 15.39
CA TYR A 53 -1.85 -7.68 15.28
C TYR A 53 -2.73 -7.84 16.53
N HIS A 54 -2.14 -7.73 17.72
CA HIS A 54 -2.90 -7.81 18.97
C HIS A 54 -3.93 -6.69 19.09
N PHE A 55 -3.56 -5.46 18.73
CA PHE A 55 -4.46 -4.31 18.71
C PHE A 55 -5.62 -4.51 17.73
N GLY A 56 -5.32 -4.89 16.48
CA GLY A 56 -6.30 -5.15 15.44
C GLY A 56 -7.28 -6.26 15.82
N ARG A 57 -6.80 -7.32 16.47
CA ARG A 57 -7.63 -8.42 16.99
C ARG A 57 -8.51 -7.97 18.15
N LYS A 58 -7.97 -7.21 19.11
CA LYS A 58 -8.71 -6.74 20.29
C LYS A 58 -9.87 -5.81 19.90
N GLN A 59 -9.65 -4.93 18.93
CA GLN A 59 -10.64 -3.95 18.49
C GLN A 59 -11.33 -4.31 17.17
N ALA A 60 -11.27 -5.58 16.76
CA ALA A 60 -11.69 -6.02 15.43
C ALA A 60 -13.11 -5.56 15.05
N LYS A 61 -14.08 -5.64 15.97
CA LYS A 61 -15.47 -5.21 15.67
C LYS A 61 -15.56 -3.72 15.34
N SER A 62 -14.90 -2.88 16.13
CA SER A 62 -14.91 -1.42 15.93
C SER A 62 -14.13 -1.03 14.67
N LEU A 63 -12.96 -1.63 14.47
CA LEU A 63 -12.14 -1.41 13.28
C LEU A 63 -12.87 -1.82 12.00
N LYS A 64 -13.57 -2.96 12.01
CA LYS A 64 -14.37 -3.40 10.85
C LYS A 64 -15.44 -2.39 10.46
N ILE A 65 -16.14 -1.80 11.42
CA ILE A 65 -17.14 -0.75 11.16
C ILE A 65 -16.46 0.51 10.63
N TRP A 66 -15.36 0.91 11.26
CA TRP A 66 -14.55 2.06 10.85
C TRP A 66 -14.07 1.94 9.40
N PHE A 67 -13.52 0.79 9.02
CA PHE A 67 -13.06 0.53 7.65
C PHE A 67 -14.21 0.37 6.65
N SER A 68 -15.38 -0.11 7.08
CA SER A 68 -16.57 -0.11 6.21
C SER A 68 -17.00 1.30 5.81
N ILE A 69 -16.88 2.29 6.72
CA ILE A 69 -17.12 3.71 6.39
C ILE A 69 -16.05 4.19 5.38
N GLY A 70 -14.80 3.81 5.62
CA GLY A 70 -13.68 4.11 4.73
C GLY A 70 -13.85 3.59 3.30
N VAL A 71 -14.51 2.44 3.11
CA VAL A 71 -14.86 1.92 1.77
C VAL A 71 -15.79 2.89 1.05
N GLY A 72 -16.86 3.34 1.71
CA GLY A 72 -17.80 4.30 1.12
C GLY A 72 -17.09 5.59 0.71
N PHE A 73 -16.29 6.17 1.61
CA PHE A 73 -15.49 7.35 1.32
C PHE A 73 -14.54 7.15 0.13
N SER A 74 -13.81 6.04 0.10
CA SER A 74 -12.82 5.77 -0.94
C SER A 74 -13.47 5.56 -2.31
N LEU A 75 -14.62 4.87 -2.37
CA LEU A 75 -15.38 4.71 -3.61
C LEU A 75 -15.94 6.05 -4.10
N THR A 76 -16.48 6.88 -3.21
CA THR A 76 -16.95 8.22 -3.58
C THR A 76 -15.81 9.11 -4.06
N ALA A 77 -14.66 9.09 -3.37
CA ALA A 77 -13.47 9.82 -3.79
C ALA A 77 -12.96 9.35 -5.15
N LEU A 78 -12.90 8.03 -5.38
CA LEU A 78 -12.51 7.45 -6.66
C LEU A 78 -13.46 7.91 -7.78
N LEU A 79 -14.76 7.81 -7.56
CA LEU A 79 -15.76 8.30 -8.52
C LEU A 79 -15.60 9.80 -8.78
N GLY A 80 -15.45 10.61 -7.73
CA GLY A 80 -15.22 12.05 -7.86
C GLY A 80 -13.98 12.36 -8.71
N VAL A 81 -12.83 11.77 -8.38
CA VAL A 81 -11.58 11.97 -9.14
C VAL A 81 -11.73 11.52 -10.58
N THR A 82 -12.34 10.35 -10.84
CA THR A 82 -12.55 9.89 -12.23
C THR A 82 -13.45 10.83 -13.03
N LEU A 83 -14.53 11.35 -12.44
CA LEU A 83 -15.41 12.32 -13.10
C LEU A 83 -14.67 13.63 -13.40
N ILE A 84 -13.87 14.14 -12.46
CA ILE A 84 -13.09 15.38 -12.69
C ILE A 84 -12.03 15.15 -13.77
N LEU A 85 -11.34 14.00 -13.79
CA LEU A 85 -10.37 13.67 -14.83
C LEU A 85 -11.02 13.54 -16.22
N VAL A 86 -12.22 12.92 -16.30
CA VAL A 86 -13.00 12.85 -17.54
C VAL A 86 -13.46 14.24 -17.99
N TRP A 87 -13.88 15.08 -17.04
CA TRP A 87 -14.24 16.47 -17.32
C TRP A 87 -13.06 17.27 -17.88
N GLU A 88 -11.89 17.16 -17.26
CA GLU A 88 -10.68 17.85 -17.71
C GLU A 88 -10.23 17.37 -19.08
N LEU A 89 -10.27 16.05 -19.33
CA LEU A 89 -10.01 15.48 -20.65
C LEU A 89 -10.97 16.04 -21.70
N GLY A 90 -12.26 16.14 -21.38
CA GLY A 90 -13.27 16.72 -22.26
C GLY A 90 -13.06 18.22 -22.53
N ASN A 91 -12.59 18.97 -21.52
CA ASN A 91 -12.24 20.39 -21.65
C ASN A 91 -11.02 20.58 -22.57
N ILE A 92 -9.97 19.76 -22.40
CA ILE A 92 -8.77 19.76 -23.26
C ILE A 92 -9.14 19.42 -24.71
N LEU A 93 -10.08 18.49 -24.92
CA LEU A 93 -10.58 18.12 -26.25
C LEU A 93 -11.58 19.14 -26.83
N HIS A 94 -11.81 20.27 -26.16
CA HIS A 94 -12.73 21.34 -26.56
C HIS A 94 -14.19 20.88 -26.74
N LEU A 95 -14.55 19.73 -26.13
CA LEU A 95 -15.92 19.19 -26.11
C LEU A 95 -16.78 19.90 -25.05
N PHE A 96 -16.14 20.40 -24.00
CA PHE A 96 -16.74 21.19 -22.94
C PHE A 96 -16.05 22.56 -22.89
N HIS A 97 -16.83 23.64 -22.83
CA HIS A 97 -16.32 25.01 -22.71
C HIS A 97 -16.36 25.37 -21.21
N GLY A 98 -15.28 25.07 -20.47
CA GLY A 98 -15.25 25.26 -19.01
C GLY A 98 -13.89 25.74 -18.49
N SER A 99 -13.90 26.43 -17.35
CA SER A 99 -12.70 26.98 -16.70
C SER A 99 -11.82 25.86 -16.13
N SER A 100 -10.67 25.57 -16.76
CA SER A 100 -9.70 24.51 -16.37
C SER A 100 -8.93 24.80 -15.07
N ASP A 101 -8.84 26.06 -14.65
CA ASP A 101 -7.97 26.48 -13.54
C ASP A 101 -8.46 26.00 -12.17
N LEU A 102 -9.77 25.86 -11.98
CA LEU A 102 -10.37 25.43 -10.70
C LEU A 102 -10.17 23.92 -10.47
N SER A 103 -10.35 23.12 -11.51
CA SER A 103 -10.22 21.65 -11.46
C SER A 103 -8.79 21.21 -11.19
N SER A 104 -7.82 21.86 -11.84
CA SER A 104 -6.40 21.56 -11.69
C SER A 104 -5.89 21.83 -10.26
N SER A 105 -6.36 22.94 -9.67
CA SER A 105 -6.04 23.31 -8.29
C SER A 105 -6.69 22.37 -7.27
N LEU A 106 -7.91 21.87 -7.55
CA LEU A 106 -8.62 20.91 -6.69
C LEU A 106 -8.06 19.49 -6.77
N LEU A 107 -7.68 19.01 -7.97
CA LEU A 107 -7.20 17.65 -8.17
C LEU A 107 -5.77 17.43 -7.68
N PHE A 108 -4.89 18.39 -7.96
CA PHE A 108 -3.48 18.25 -7.63
C PHE A 108 -3.12 19.00 -6.35
N GLY A 109 -3.96 19.90 -5.84
CA GLY A 109 -3.64 20.77 -4.71
C GLY A 109 -2.54 21.80 -5.00
N PHE A 110 -2.00 21.79 -6.23
CA PHE A 110 -0.86 22.58 -6.65
C PHE A 110 -1.15 23.19 -8.02
N SER A 111 -0.91 24.49 -8.18
CA SER A 111 -0.91 25.13 -9.50
C SER A 111 0.41 24.77 -10.21
N PRO A 112 0.38 23.97 -11.31
CA PRO A 112 1.60 23.48 -11.98
C PRO A 112 2.50 24.63 -12.49
N GLN A 113 1.89 25.76 -12.81
CA GLN A 113 2.54 26.92 -13.39
C GLN A 113 3.39 27.72 -12.38
N VAL A 114 3.06 27.64 -11.08
CA VAL A 114 3.76 28.37 -10.01
C VAL A 114 4.97 27.60 -9.49
N TYR A 115 4.90 26.27 -9.46
CA TYR A 115 5.89 25.44 -8.77
C TYR A 115 7.08 25.02 -9.67
N GLY A 116 6.90 24.97 -10.99
CA GLY A 116 7.92 24.53 -11.94
C GLY A 116 9.16 25.43 -12.04
N SER A 117 9.11 26.66 -11.52
CA SER A 117 10.19 27.64 -11.67
C SER A 117 10.94 28.00 -10.38
N ARG A 118 10.53 27.51 -9.19
CA ARG A 118 11.10 27.93 -7.88
C ARG A 118 11.21 26.85 -6.80
N LEU A 119 11.32 25.57 -7.16
CA LEU A 119 11.54 24.50 -6.19
C LEU A 119 12.90 24.68 -5.48
N SER A 120 12.87 25.08 -4.21
CA SER A 120 14.06 25.08 -3.36
C SER A 120 14.42 23.66 -2.94
N VAL A 121 15.70 23.41 -2.63
CA VAL A 121 16.16 22.15 -2.02
C VAL A 121 15.41 21.88 -0.70
N ALA A 122 15.08 22.93 0.05
CA ALA A 122 14.28 22.82 1.26
C ALA A 122 12.85 22.32 0.98
N ASP A 123 12.19 22.88 -0.05
CA ASP A 123 10.83 22.49 -0.45
C ASP A 123 10.78 21.04 -0.91
N ALA A 124 11.78 20.60 -1.68
CA ALA A 124 11.93 19.21 -2.06
C ALA A 124 12.09 18.30 -0.83
N GLY A 125 12.88 18.71 0.16
CA GLY A 125 13.03 17.99 1.43
C GLY A 125 11.71 17.86 2.21
N TYR A 126 10.91 18.93 2.27
CA TYR A 126 9.59 18.89 2.91
C TYR A 126 8.61 17.98 2.17
N LEU A 127 8.60 18.01 0.84
CA LEU A 127 7.78 17.11 0.04
C LEU A 127 8.17 15.65 0.27
N LEU A 128 9.48 15.34 0.24
CA LEU A 128 9.97 13.99 0.49
C LEU A 128 9.58 13.49 1.89
N LEU A 129 9.76 14.32 2.92
CA LEU A 129 9.40 13.95 4.29
C LEU A 129 7.87 13.81 4.45
N SER A 130 7.10 14.72 3.86
CA SER A 130 5.63 14.67 3.89
C SER A 130 5.09 13.43 3.19
N THR A 131 5.60 13.10 2.01
CA THR A 131 5.25 11.88 1.29
C THR A 131 5.65 10.63 2.07
N LEU A 132 6.83 10.62 2.69
CA LEU A 132 7.26 9.49 3.53
C LEU A 132 6.29 9.25 4.69
N ILE A 133 5.90 10.30 5.40
CA ILE A 133 4.93 10.23 6.51
C ILE A 133 3.58 9.76 5.98
N SER A 134 3.09 10.35 4.89
CA SER A 134 1.79 10.02 4.31
C SER A 134 1.71 8.57 3.83
N VAL A 135 2.73 8.08 3.13
CA VAL A 135 2.76 6.68 2.68
C VAL A 135 2.90 5.74 3.88
N SER A 136 3.67 6.10 4.90
CA SER A 136 3.76 5.29 6.13
C SER A 136 2.40 5.16 6.84
N VAL A 137 1.63 6.24 6.93
CA VAL A 137 0.28 6.24 7.51
C VAL A 137 -0.71 5.44 6.64
N HIS A 138 -0.58 5.53 5.32
CA HIS A 138 -1.38 4.76 4.36
C HIS A 138 -1.20 3.26 4.56
N GLU A 139 0.05 2.82 4.55
CA GLU A 139 0.47 1.44 4.74
C GLU A 139 0.06 0.92 6.13
N PHE A 140 0.19 1.76 7.16
CA PHE A 140 -0.31 1.46 8.49
C PHE A 140 -1.81 1.17 8.50
N GLY A 141 -2.62 1.91 7.75
CA GLY A 141 -4.05 1.64 7.58
C GLY A 141 -4.31 0.22 7.06
N HIS A 142 -3.59 -0.21 6.02
CA HIS A 142 -3.69 -1.57 5.48
C HIS A 142 -3.35 -2.64 6.52
N SER A 143 -2.26 -2.44 7.27
CA SER A 143 -1.85 -3.39 8.31
C SER A 143 -2.89 -3.55 9.42
N ILE A 144 -3.52 -2.47 9.86
CA ILE A 144 -4.57 -2.52 10.90
C ILE A 144 -5.83 -3.19 10.35
N ALA A 145 -6.22 -2.87 9.12
CA ALA A 145 -7.37 -3.50 8.49
C ALA A 145 -7.19 -5.01 8.36
N ALA A 146 -6.03 -5.45 7.85
CA ALA A 146 -5.67 -6.86 7.73
C ALA A 146 -5.64 -7.56 9.10
N ALA A 147 -5.05 -6.91 10.12
CA ALA A 147 -5.03 -7.42 11.49
C ALA A 147 -6.44 -7.59 12.09
N SER A 148 -7.38 -6.69 11.78
CA SER A 148 -8.78 -6.80 12.21
C SER A 148 -9.51 -8.01 11.61
N GLU A 149 -9.04 -8.47 10.44
CA GLU A 149 -9.53 -9.66 9.74
C GLU A 149 -8.78 -10.93 10.13
N GLY A 150 -7.75 -10.82 10.98
CA GLY A 150 -6.95 -11.95 11.45
C GLY A 150 -5.80 -12.33 10.54
N ILE A 151 -5.45 -11.47 9.58
CA ILE A 151 -4.29 -11.67 8.71
C ILE A 151 -3.06 -11.03 9.38
N PRO A 152 -2.02 -11.82 9.70
CA PRO A 152 -0.79 -11.28 10.25
C PRO A 152 -0.01 -10.53 9.17
N THR A 153 0.61 -9.41 9.57
CA THR A 153 1.55 -8.67 8.72
C THR A 153 2.94 -9.32 8.82
N GLU A 154 3.59 -9.58 7.69
CA GLU A 154 4.90 -10.21 7.66
C GLU A 154 6.01 -9.23 8.04
N TYR A 155 5.96 -8.03 7.48
CA TYR A 155 6.82 -6.90 7.83
C TYR A 155 6.27 -5.60 7.24
N ILE A 156 6.59 -4.48 7.88
CA ILE A 156 6.42 -3.15 7.28
C ILE A 156 7.81 -2.70 6.85
N ALA A 157 8.01 -2.41 5.56
CA ALA A 157 9.27 -1.88 5.08
C ALA A 157 9.10 -0.42 4.66
N ILE A 158 10.00 0.43 5.15
CA ILE A 158 10.18 1.78 4.62
C ILE A 158 11.34 1.69 3.64
N PHE A 159 11.14 2.15 2.42
CA PHE A 159 12.19 2.17 1.42
C PHE A 159 12.35 3.58 0.85
N LEU A 160 13.61 3.95 0.63
CA LEU A 160 13.95 5.20 -0.06
C LEU A 160 14.69 4.81 -1.33
N ALA A 161 13.98 4.91 -2.46
CA ALA A 161 14.62 4.94 -3.77
C ALA A 161 15.01 6.38 -4.09
N VAL A 162 16.07 6.59 -4.88
CA VAL A 162 16.72 7.89 -5.21
C VAL A 162 15.78 9.10 -5.38
N LEU A 163 14.55 8.89 -5.86
CA LEU A 163 13.55 9.94 -6.08
C LEU A 163 12.19 9.69 -5.40
N PHE A 164 12.01 8.55 -4.72
CA PHE A 164 10.71 8.15 -4.22
C PHE A 164 10.81 7.54 -2.81
N PRO A 165 10.36 8.26 -1.77
CA PRO A 165 10.11 7.68 -0.47
C PRO A 165 8.87 6.81 -0.54
N GLY A 166 8.99 5.55 -0.14
CA GLY A 166 7.90 4.61 -0.07
C GLY A 166 7.87 3.88 1.26
N ALA A 167 6.69 3.41 1.62
CA ALA A 167 6.53 2.35 2.59
C ALA A 167 5.72 1.23 1.91
N LEU A 168 5.85 0.03 2.42
CA LEU A 168 5.05 -1.11 2.02
C LEU A 168 4.77 -1.97 3.23
N VAL A 169 3.54 -2.47 3.34
CA VAL A 169 3.20 -3.55 4.25
C VAL A 169 3.19 -4.86 3.47
N ALA A 170 4.08 -5.77 3.83
CA ALA A 170 4.02 -7.13 3.35
C ALA A 170 2.90 -7.87 4.08
N LEU A 171 1.82 -8.12 3.35
CA LEU A 171 0.69 -8.94 3.78
C LEU A 171 0.79 -10.30 3.08
N ASN A 172 0.23 -11.33 3.71
CA ASN A 172 0.03 -12.60 3.03
C ASN A 172 -1.13 -12.45 2.03
N TYR A 173 -0.79 -12.28 0.76
CA TYR A 173 -1.77 -12.05 -0.30
C TYR A 173 -2.63 -13.28 -0.60
N GLU A 174 -2.13 -14.50 -0.38
CA GLU A 174 -2.93 -15.72 -0.54
C GLU A 174 -4.11 -15.73 0.44
N LEU A 175 -3.85 -15.41 1.72
CA LEU A 175 -4.90 -15.26 2.72
C LEU A 175 -5.83 -14.09 2.44
N LEU A 176 -5.34 -13.02 1.78
CA LEU A 176 -6.15 -11.87 1.40
C LEU A 176 -7.11 -12.20 0.26
N GLU A 177 -6.68 -13.02 -0.69
CA GLU A 177 -7.45 -13.43 -1.88
C GLU A 177 -8.52 -14.47 -1.53
N GLU A 178 -8.31 -15.26 -0.47
CA GLU A 178 -9.31 -16.17 0.10
C GLU A 178 -10.43 -15.46 0.88
N LEU A 179 -10.29 -14.16 1.17
CA LEU A 179 -11.32 -13.40 1.89
C LEU A 179 -12.57 -13.17 1.05
N GLN A 180 -13.66 -12.89 1.76
CA GLN A 180 -14.86 -12.34 1.14
C GLN A 180 -14.54 -11.01 0.42
N PRO A 181 -15.11 -10.75 -0.77
CA PRO A 181 -14.77 -9.57 -1.59
C PRO A 181 -14.90 -8.25 -0.84
N PHE A 182 -15.94 -8.10 -0.01
CA PHE A 182 -16.14 -6.88 0.79
C PHE A 182 -15.08 -6.72 1.89
N THR A 183 -14.55 -7.83 2.40
CA THR A 183 -13.46 -7.80 3.38
C THR A 183 -12.14 -7.39 2.73
N ALA A 184 -11.83 -7.95 1.56
CA ALA A 184 -10.68 -7.52 0.78
C ALA A 184 -10.79 -6.02 0.43
N LEU A 185 -11.98 -5.55 0.03
CA LEU A 185 -12.24 -4.14 -0.27
C LEU A 185 -11.96 -3.23 0.93
N ARG A 186 -12.34 -3.64 2.15
CA ARG A 186 -12.03 -2.88 3.37
C ARG A 186 -10.52 -2.75 3.59
N VAL A 187 -9.75 -3.79 3.30
CA VAL A 187 -8.29 -3.73 3.34
C VAL A 187 -7.77 -2.82 2.24
N TYR A 188 -8.21 -2.95 0.98
CA TYR A 188 -7.77 -2.09 -0.12
C TYR A 188 -8.10 -0.60 0.06
N CYS A 189 -9.22 -0.26 0.70
CA CYS A 189 -9.59 1.12 0.97
C CYS A 189 -9.00 1.68 2.28
N ALA A 190 -8.37 0.83 3.10
CA ALA A 190 -7.93 1.19 4.45
C ALA A 190 -6.90 2.33 4.46
N GLY A 191 -5.94 2.30 3.52
CA GLY A 191 -4.88 3.31 3.43
C GLY A 191 -5.41 4.69 3.03
N VAL A 192 -6.31 4.75 2.04
CA VAL A 192 -6.96 6.00 1.62
C VAL A 192 -7.74 6.63 2.78
N TRP A 193 -8.50 5.81 3.51
CA TRP A 193 -9.26 6.27 4.67
C TRP A 193 -8.35 6.78 5.80
N HIS A 194 -7.26 6.07 6.11
CA HIS A 194 -6.30 6.53 7.13
C HIS A 194 -5.65 7.86 6.77
N ASN A 195 -5.27 8.04 5.51
CA ASN A 195 -4.72 9.31 5.05
C ASN A 195 -5.74 10.45 5.13
N ALA A 196 -7.00 10.22 4.75
CA ALA A 196 -8.05 11.22 4.85
C ALA A 196 -8.25 11.68 6.30
N VAL A 197 -8.30 10.74 7.24
CA VAL A 197 -8.42 11.04 8.67
C VAL A 197 -7.18 11.76 9.20
N PHE A 198 -5.98 11.34 8.78
CA PHE A 198 -4.73 11.97 9.20
C PHE A 198 -4.63 13.41 8.70
N VAL A 199 -4.99 13.68 7.45
CA VAL A 199 -5.05 15.04 6.90
C VAL A 199 -6.07 15.88 7.65
N HIS A 200 -7.26 15.35 7.91
CA HIS A 200 -8.28 16.06 8.68
C HIS A 200 -7.79 16.40 10.09
N TRP A 201 -7.12 15.47 10.76
CA TRP A 201 -6.50 15.69 12.07
C TRP A 201 -5.40 16.76 12.04
N CYS A 202 -4.52 16.72 11.05
CA CYS A 202 -3.46 17.72 10.91
C CYS A 202 -4.05 19.12 10.68
N TYR A 203 -5.10 19.22 9.86
CA TYR A 203 -5.79 20.47 9.59
C TYR A 203 -6.48 21.02 10.84
N SER A 204 -7.18 20.17 11.61
CA SER A 204 -7.88 20.60 12.82
C SER A 204 -6.96 20.91 14.01
N SER A 205 -5.75 20.36 14.01
CA SER A 205 -4.73 20.61 15.04
C SER A 205 -3.86 21.83 14.74
N CYS A 206 -4.04 22.46 13.57
CA CYS A 206 -3.31 23.67 13.20
C CYS A 206 -3.98 24.88 13.90
N PRO A 207 -3.24 25.63 14.74
CA PRO A 207 -3.78 26.79 15.47
C PRO A 207 -4.06 28.00 14.57
#